data_AF-A0A523FYY7-F1
#
_entry.id   AF-A0A523FYY7-F1
#
_cell.length_a   1.000
_cell.length_b   1.000
_cell.length_c   1.000
_cell.angle_alpha   90.00
_cell.angle_beta   90.00
_cell.angle_gamma   90.00
#
_symmetry.space_group_name_H-M   'P 1'
#
loop_
_entity.id
_entity.type
_entity.pdbx_description
1 polymer ?
#
loop_
_entity_poly.entity_id
_entity_poly.type
_entity_poly.pdbx_seq_one_letter_code
_entity_poly.pdbx_strand_id
1 'polypeptide(L)'
;MGVNGDQWYEVRALFHPAPQNAAEERERIADAIAMFETIVGPQAGTDGDLAGSTLFGRSGQLDCIDETVNTITYMSLLAKESLLTFHTLGPAVLRGSLINRPSNTATIIENETGAQYTVDSYFHENGALPEIIPLDVWITGWTPEDKESNSENS
;
A
#
# COMPACT_ATOMS: atom_id res chain seq x y z
N MET A 1 18.45 -5.89 2.92
CA MET A 1 17.65 -5.25 1.86
C MET A 1 17.50 -3.79 2.24
N GLY A 2 17.82 -2.89 1.33
CA GLY A 2 17.77 -1.47 1.62
C GLY A 2 17.72 -0.67 0.33
N VAL A 3 16.89 0.37 0.33
CA VAL A 3 16.80 1.36 -0.73
C VAL A 3 18.15 2.09 -0.77
N ASN A 4 18.84 2.06 -1.91
CA ASN A 4 20.13 2.71 -2.08
C ASN A 4 19.99 4.22 -2.32
N GLY A 5 21.11 4.95 -2.44
CA GLY A 5 21.10 6.42 -2.56
C GLY A 5 20.34 6.96 -3.78
N ASP A 6 20.47 6.30 -4.93
CA ASP A 6 19.83 6.71 -6.18
C ASP A 6 18.32 6.40 -6.13
N GLN A 7 17.96 5.25 -5.57
CA GLN A 7 16.56 4.86 -5.34
C GLN A 7 15.84 5.83 -4.38
N TRP A 8 16.54 6.32 -3.35
CA TRP A 8 16.01 7.33 -2.45
C TRP A 8 15.83 8.71 -3.11
N TYR A 9 16.66 9.03 -4.10
CA TYR A 9 16.50 10.26 -4.86
C TYR A 9 15.19 10.27 -5.65
N GLU A 10 14.85 9.14 -6.28
CA GLU A 10 13.60 8.98 -7.03
C GLU A 10 12.37 9.10 -6.11
N VAL A 11 12.39 8.44 -4.95
CA VAL A 11 11.29 8.53 -3.97
C VAL A 11 11.11 9.97 -3.48
N ARG A 12 12.20 10.67 -3.15
CA ARG A 12 12.12 12.09 -2.71
C ARG A 12 11.61 13.01 -3.81
N ALA A 13 11.90 12.69 -5.08
CA ALA A 13 11.43 13.49 -6.21
C ALA A 13 9.90 13.50 -6.32
N LEU A 14 9.22 12.41 -5.93
CA LEU A 14 7.74 12.35 -5.89
C LEU A 14 7.13 13.40 -4.93
N PHE A 15 7.87 13.80 -3.90
CA PHE A 15 7.43 14.78 -2.91
C PHE A 15 7.92 16.21 -3.24
N HIS A 16 8.45 16.44 -4.45
CA HIS A 16 8.92 17.75 -4.89
C HIS A 16 8.21 18.25 -6.16
N PRO A 17 7.64 19.48 -6.17
CA PRO A 17 7.47 20.40 -5.04
C PRO A 17 6.58 19.78 -3.96
N ALA A 18 6.59 20.27 -2.72
CA ALA A 18 5.75 19.72 -1.64
C ALA A 18 4.26 19.64 -2.05
N PRO A 19 3.51 18.61 -1.61
CA PRO A 19 2.07 18.55 -1.86
C PRO A 19 1.38 19.80 -1.32
N GLN A 20 0.34 20.27 -2.02
CA GLN A 20 -0.40 21.46 -1.65
C GLN A 20 -1.57 21.16 -0.70
N ASN A 21 -2.03 19.91 -0.66
CA ASN A 21 -3.13 19.46 0.15
C ASN A 21 -3.04 17.95 0.45
N ALA A 22 -3.90 17.49 1.36
CA ALA A 22 -3.95 16.09 1.77
C ALA A 22 -4.28 15.13 0.61
N ALA A 23 -5.16 15.49 -0.32
CA ALA A 23 -5.49 14.61 -1.44
C ALA A 23 -4.28 14.36 -2.35
N GLU A 24 -3.54 15.42 -2.68
CA GLU A 24 -2.31 15.32 -3.47
C GLU A 24 -1.21 14.53 -2.74
N GLU A 25 -1.11 14.66 -1.42
CA GLU A 25 -0.18 13.83 -0.65
C GLU A 25 -0.55 12.34 -0.69
N ARG A 26 -1.85 12.00 -0.69
CA ARG A 26 -2.29 10.60 -0.85
C ARG A 26 -1.87 10.04 -2.21
N GLU A 27 -2.04 10.79 -3.29
CA GLU A 27 -1.58 10.36 -4.63
C GLU A 27 -0.08 10.07 -4.65
N ARG A 28 0.74 10.94 -4.05
CA ARG A 28 2.20 10.75 -3.97
C ARG A 28 2.62 9.61 -3.05
N ILE A 29 1.85 9.35 -1.99
CA ILE A 29 2.03 8.15 -1.16
C ILE A 29 1.79 6.91 -2.01
N ALA A 30 0.73 6.88 -2.83
CA ALA A 30 0.45 5.75 -3.71
C ALA A 30 1.60 5.50 -4.70
N ASP A 31 2.10 6.56 -5.35
CA ASP A 31 3.26 6.48 -6.24
C ASP A 31 4.51 5.95 -5.52
N ALA A 32 4.75 6.42 -4.29
CA ALA A 32 5.93 6.01 -3.51
C ALA A 32 5.87 4.53 -3.11
N ILE A 33 4.68 4.02 -2.71
CA ILE A 33 4.51 2.61 -2.39
C ILE A 33 4.73 1.74 -3.63
N ALA A 34 4.12 2.08 -4.76
CA ALA A 34 4.34 1.40 -6.04
C ALA A 34 5.83 1.37 -6.44
N MET A 35 6.52 2.51 -6.25
CA MET A 35 7.95 2.63 -6.51
C MET A 35 8.78 1.74 -5.56
N PHE A 36 8.47 1.71 -4.26
CA PHE A 36 9.16 0.83 -3.32
C PHE A 36 8.97 -0.64 -3.67
N GLU A 37 7.76 -1.07 -4.04
CA GLU A 37 7.51 -2.45 -4.49
C GLU A 37 8.31 -2.79 -5.76
N THR A 38 8.43 -1.85 -6.70
CA THR A 38 9.24 -2.02 -7.92
C THR A 38 10.74 -2.07 -7.62
N ILE A 39 11.21 -1.31 -6.63
CA ILE A 39 12.63 -1.24 -6.23
C ILE A 39 13.05 -2.46 -5.40
N VAL A 40 12.17 -2.92 -4.51
CA VAL A 40 12.46 -3.95 -3.51
C VAL A 40 12.09 -5.35 -4.00
N GLY A 41 11.04 -5.49 -4.83
CA GLY A 41 10.62 -6.78 -5.41
C GLY A 41 11.78 -7.53 -6.11
N PRO A 42 12.50 -6.90 -7.05
CA PRO A 42 13.64 -7.53 -7.71
C PRO A 42 14.76 -7.95 -6.76
N GLN A 43 15.02 -7.16 -5.71
CA GLN A 43 16.08 -7.43 -4.73
C GLN A 43 15.73 -8.58 -3.78
N ALA A 44 14.45 -8.94 -3.66
CA ALA A 44 13.97 -10.10 -2.93
C ALA A 44 13.99 -11.40 -3.75
N GLY A 45 14.33 -11.32 -5.05
CA GLY A 45 14.34 -12.46 -5.95
C GLY A 45 12.95 -12.82 -6.50
N THR A 46 11.99 -11.88 -6.51
CA THR A 46 10.61 -12.08 -6.99
C THR A 46 10.39 -11.59 -8.42
N ASP A 47 11.45 -11.41 -9.23
CA ASP A 47 11.39 -10.96 -10.63
C ASP A 47 10.55 -11.86 -11.58
N GLY A 48 10.09 -13.02 -11.11
CA GLY A 48 9.28 -13.97 -11.88
C GLY A 48 7.80 -14.05 -11.49
N ASP A 49 7.34 -13.22 -10.57
CA ASP A 49 6.03 -13.38 -9.93
C ASP A 49 4.94 -12.59 -10.66
N LEU A 50 4.31 -13.28 -11.61
CA LEU A 50 2.99 -12.94 -12.16
C LEU A 50 1.98 -12.73 -11.03
N ALA A 51 1.11 -11.73 -11.20
CA ALA A 51 0.00 -11.43 -10.31
C ALA A 51 -0.68 -12.72 -9.76
N GLY A 52 -0.57 -12.93 -8.44
CA GLY A 52 -1.12 -14.11 -7.75
C GLY A 52 -0.17 -15.28 -7.50
N SER A 53 1.14 -15.10 -7.61
CA SER A 53 2.21 -16.07 -7.30
C SER A 53 3.43 -15.26 -6.84
N THR A 54 4.37 -15.62 -5.97
CA THR A 54 4.57 -16.69 -4.98
C THR A 54 5.78 -16.25 -4.15
N LEU A 55 5.58 -15.68 -2.95
CA LEU A 55 6.59 -15.82 -1.90
C LEU A 55 6.26 -17.12 -1.14
N PHE A 56 6.94 -18.19 -1.54
CA PHE A 56 7.00 -19.46 -0.80
C PHE A 56 5.71 -20.25 -0.62
N GLY A 57 4.91 -20.54 -1.65
CA GLY A 57 3.97 -21.69 -1.66
C GLY A 57 3.19 -21.94 -0.35
N ARG A 58 2.75 -20.88 0.34
CA ARG A 58 2.15 -20.95 1.68
C ARG A 58 1.04 -19.94 1.80
N SER A 59 -0.16 -20.39 1.41
CA SER A 59 -1.47 -19.98 1.96
C SER A 59 -1.64 -18.47 2.26
N GLY A 60 -2.38 -17.77 1.39
CA GLY A 60 -2.57 -16.31 1.35
C GLY A 60 -3.15 -15.56 2.56
N GLN A 61 -3.09 -16.14 3.77
CA GLN A 61 -3.07 -15.33 5.00
C GLN A 61 -1.67 -14.77 5.28
N LEU A 62 -0.60 -15.45 4.83
CA LEU A 62 0.77 -14.97 4.99
C LEU A 62 1.08 -13.83 4.02
N ASP A 63 0.60 -13.93 2.77
CA ASP A 63 0.75 -12.87 1.76
C ASP A 63 0.16 -11.53 2.23
N CYS A 64 -1.06 -11.52 2.79
CA CYS A 64 -1.68 -10.30 3.33
C CYS A 64 -0.91 -9.70 4.54
N ILE A 65 -0.22 -10.54 5.31
CA ILE A 65 0.60 -10.09 6.44
C ILE A 65 1.88 -9.45 5.91
N ASP A 66 2.52 -10.09 4.93
CA ASP A 66 3.76 -9.62 4.33
C ASP A 66 3.56 -8.29 3.59
N GLU A 67 2.46 -8.14 2.85
CA GLU A 67 2.09 -6.87 2.19
C GLU A 67 1.84 -5.74 3.19
N THR A 68 1.09 -6.02 4.27
CA THR A 68 0.84 -5.02 5.32
C THR A 68 2.12 -4.60 6.02
N VAL A 69 3.02 -5.55 6.31
CA VAL A 69 4.31 -5.28 6.96
C VAL A 69 5.22 -4.44 6.06
N ASN A 70 5.22 -4.70 4.75
CA ASN A 70 5.97 -3.92 3.77
C ASN A 70 5.43 -2.49 3.69
N THR A 71 4.11 -2.31 3.54
CA THR A 71 3.50 -0.97 3.46
C THR A 71 3.73 -0.17 4.75
N ILE A 72 3.62 -0.78 5.94
CA ILE A 72 3.96 -0.11 7.21
C ILE A 72 5.43 0.32 7.23
N THR A 73 6.33 -0.53 6.72
CA THR A 73 7.76 -0.23 6.64
C THR A 73 8.02 0.97 5.73
N TYR A 74 7.45 0.96 4.52
CA TYR A 74 7.60 2.05 3.56
C TYR A 74 7.01 3.36 4.09
N MET A 75 5.82 3.33 4.68
CA MET A 75 5.22 4.50 5.31
C MET A 75 6.07 5.04 6.47
N SER A 76 6.66 4.16 7.28
CA SER A 76 7.56 4.55 8.36
C SER A 76 8.83 5.22 7.83
N LEU A 77 9.35 4.76 6.69
CA LEU A 77 10.50 5.37 6.03
C LEU A 77 10.16 6.77 5.49
N LEU A 78 9.01 6.94 4.82
CA LEU A 78 8.54 8.25 4.35
C LEU A 78 8.37 9.24 5.50
N ALA A 79 7.77 8.80 6.62
CA ALA A 79 7.60 9.61 7.81
C ALA A 79 8.94 10.02 8.44
N LYS A 80 9.90 9.09 8.54
CA LYS A 80 11.24 9.36 9.07
C LYS A 80 12.01 10.38 8.24
N GLU A 81 11.81 10.36 6.92
CA GLU A 81 12.41 11.33 5.99
C GLU A 81 11.64 12.65 5.93
N SER A 82 10.62 12.84 6.77
CA SER A 82 9.79 14.07 6.82
C SER A 82 9.12 14.39 5.48
N LEU A 83 8.77 13.37 4.71
CA LEU A 83 8.09 13.52 3.42
C LEU A 83 6.56 13.65 3.56
N LEU A 84 6.02 13.29 4.72
CA LEU A 84 4.60 13.41 5.04
C LEU A 84 4.35 14.71 5.80
N THR A 85 3.56 15.59 5.22
CA THR A 85 3.14 16.90 5.76
C THR A 85 1.70 16.85 6.26
N PHE A 86 0.80 16.24 5.49
CA PHE A 86 -0.64 16.23 5.77
C PHE A 86 -1.09 14.97 6.52
N HIS A 87 -0.30 13.89 6.50
CA HIS A 87 -0.65 12.63 7.13
C HIS A 87 0.39 12.13 8.11
N THR A 88 -0.07 11.29 9.03
CA THR A 88 0.76 10.47 9.89
C THR A 88 0.38 9.00 9.73
N LEU A 89 1.33 8.10 10.05
CA LEU A 89 1.07 6.66 10.02
C LEU A 89 0.04 6.30 11.10
N GLY A 90 -1.05 5.67 10.69
CA GLY A 90 -2.08 5.14 11.57
C GLY A 90 -1.83 3.67 11.95
N PRO A 91 -2.66 3.10 12.83
CA PRO A 91 -2.60 1.69 13.17
C PRO A 91 -2.99 0.81 11.97
N ALA A 92 -2.38 -0.38 11.86
CA ALA A 92 -2.85 -1.37 10.90
C ALA A 92 -4.29 -1.80 11.24
N VAL A 93 -5.12 -2.01 10.23
CA VAL A 93 -6.52 -2.45 10.41
C VAL A 93 -6.74 -3.79 9.71
N LEU A 94 -7.53 -4.65 10.35
CA LEU A 94 -7.98 -5.93 9.85
C LEU A 94 -9.46 -5.86 9.44
N ARG A 95 -9.80 -6.37 8.25
CA ARG A 95 -11.17 -6.59 7.78
C ARG A 95 -11.39 -8.08 7.49
N GLY A 96 -12.62 -8.52 7.69
CA GLY A 96 -13.07 -9.87 7.36
C GLY A 96 -13.22 -10.79 8.57
N SER A 97 -13.68 -12.00 8.30
CA SER A 97 -13.86 -13.09 9.26
C SER A 97 -13.01 -14.27 8.81
N LEU A 98 -12.75 -15.25 9.70
CA LEU A 98 -12.11 -16.53 9.35
C LEU A 98 -12.74 -17.21 8.12
N ILE A 99 -14.00 -16.89 7.82
CA ILE A 99 -14.76 -17.40 6.66
C ILE A 99 -14.47 -16.60 5.37
N ASN A 100 -14.21 -15.30 5.45
CA ASN A 100 -14.10 -14.39 4.29
C ASN A 100 -12.66 -13.99 3.93
N ARG A 101 -11.66 -14.71 4.46
CA ARG A 101 -10.21 -14.39 4.40
C ARG A 101 -9.87 -13.03 5.04
N PRO A 102 -9.10 -13.00 6.14
CA PRO A 102 -8.70 -11.73 6.76
C PRO A 102 -7.80 -10.91 5.82
N SER A 103 -8.16 -9.65 5.57
CA SER A 103 -7.32 -8.66 4.88
C SER A 103 -6.78 -7.66 5.91
N ASN A 104 -5.47 -7.51 5.97
CA ASN A 104 -4.81 -6.47 6.76
C ASN A 104 -4.40 -5.32 5.83
N THR A 105 -4.40 -4.09 6.34
CA THR A 105 -3.91 -2.92 5.60
C THR A 105 -3.24 -1.93 6.54
N ALA A 106 -2.24 -1.22 6.02
CA ALA A 106 -1.75 -0.01 6.67
C ALA A 106 -2.82 1.10 6.59
N THR A 107 -2.76 2.05 7.52
CA THR A 107 -3.59 3.25 7.45
C THR A 107 -2.76 4.52 7.60
N ILE A 108 -3.31 5.62 7.11
CA ILE A 108 -2.81 6.97 7.32
C ILE A 108 -3.90 7.82 7.94
N ILE A 109 -3.51 8.76 8.80
CA ILE A 109 -4.40 9.69 9.49
C ILE A 109 -4.10 11.09 8.96
N GLU A 110 -5.11 11.75 8.40
CA GLU A 110 -5.00 13.15 8.00
C GLU A 110 -4.91 14.03 9.25
N ASN A 111 -3.85 14.85 9.34
CA ASN A 111 -3.48 15.58 10.55
C ASN A 111 -4.50 16.66 10.94
N GLU A 112 -5.15 17.30 9.96
CA GLU A 112 -6.10 18.38 10.19
C GLU A 112 -7.47 17.87 10.65
N THR A 113 -7.97 16.82 10.01
CA THR A 113 -9.35 16.33 10.19
C THR A 113 -9.44 15.10 11.09
N GLY A 114 -8.35 14.35 11.25
CA GLY A 114 -8.33 13.04 11.89
C GLY A 114 -8.96 11.93 11.04
N ALA A 115 -9.29 12.21 9.76
CA ALA A 115 -9.82 11.22 8.84
C ALA A 115 -8.79 10.11 8.60
N GLN A 116 -9.26 8.85 8.62
CA GLN A 116 -8.40 7.69 8.40
C GLN A 116 -8.62 7.11 7.02
N TYR A 117 -7.53 6.79 6.34
CA TYR A 117 -7.51 6.17 5.02
C TYR A 117 -6.71 4.88 5.06
N THR A 118 -7.15 3.86 4.32
CA THR A 118 -6.35 2.65 4.10
C THR A 118 -5.30 2.91 3.04
N VAL A 119 -4.21 2.15 3.04
CA VAL A 119 -3.23 2.10 1.95
C VAL A 119 -3.11 0.63 1.57
N ASP A 120 -3.90 0.19 0.58
CA ASP A 120 -4.12 -1.21 0.26
C ASP A 120 -3.55 -1.55 -1.13
N SER A 121 -2.38 -2.20 -1.18
CA SER A 121 -1.75 -2.65 -2.43
C SER A 121 -2.21 -4.02 -2.92
N TYR A 122 -3.08 -4.72 -2.18
CA TYR A 122 -3.49 -6.10 -2.50
C TYR A 122 -4.31 -6.23 -3.80
N PHE A 123 -4.96 -5.15 -4.22
CA PHE A 123 -5.90 -5.24 -5.34
C PHE A 123 -5.23 -5.39 -6.70
N HIS A 124 -3.98 -4.95 -6.85
CA HIS A 124 -3.34 -4.83 -8.14
C HIS A 124 -2.05 -5.65 -8.23
N GLU A 125 -1.43 -5.72 -9.41
CA GLU A 125 -0.15 -6.41 -9.59
C GLU A 125 0.98 -5.70 -8.81
N ASN A 126 2.07 -6.40 -8.48
CA ASN A 126 3.22 -5.78 -7.79
C ASN A 126 3.69 -4.50 -8.52
N GLY A 127 3.84 -3.40 -7.79
CA GLY A 127 4.24 -2.12 -8.37
C GLY A 127 3.12 -1.31 -9.03
N ALA A 128 1.86 -1.77 -8.95
CA ALA A 128 0.70 -0.95 -9.23
C ALA A 128 0.36 -0.03 -8.05
N LEU A 129 -0.45 1.00 -8.32
CA LEU A 129 -0.83 1.97 -7.28
C LEU A 129 -1.71 1.29 -6.22
N PRO A 130 -1.41 1.46 -4.92
CA PRO A 130 -2.31 1.03 -3.87
C PRO A 130 -3.60 1.86 -3.89
N GLU A 131 -4.68 1.24 -3.42
CA GLU A 131 -5.94 1.93 -3.19
C GLU A 131 -5.86 2.69 -1.86
N ILE A 132 -6.03 4.01 -1.94
CA ILE A 132 -6.09 4.89 -0.77
C ILE A 132 -7.49 5.44 -0.62
N ILE A 133 -8.29 4.78 0.21
CA ILE A 133 -9.72 5.08 0.39
C ILE A 133 -10.06 5.30 1.87
N PRO A 134 -11.17 5.99 2.19
CA PRO A 134 -11.61 6.17 3.57
C PRO A 134 -11.79 4.82 4.29
N LEU A 135 -11.31 4.73 5.53
CA LEU A 135 -11.33 3.50 6.31
C LEU A 135 -12.75 2.97 6.54
N ASP A 136 -13.70 3.87 6.75
CA ASP A 136 -15.11 3.53 6.95
C ASP A 136 -15.74 2.92 5.69
N VAL A 137 -15.34 3.37 4.49
CA VAL A 137 -15.71 2.75 3.22
C VAL A 137 -15.05 1.38 3.09
N TRP A 138 -13.73 1.28 3.33
CA TRP A 138 -12.99 0.04 3.18
C TRP A 138 -13.56 -1.07 4.07
N ILE A 139 -13.87 -0.79 5.35
CA ILE A 139 -14.39 -1.81 6.28
C ILE A 139 -15.71 -2.46 5.80
N THR A 140 -16.50 -1.79 4.97
CA THR A 140 -17.79 -2.33 4.48
C THR A 140 -17.66 -3.46 3.45
N GLY A 141 -16.44 -3.78 3.00
CA GLY A 141 -16.21 -4.81 1.98
C GLY A 141 -15.96 -4.26 0.59
N TRP A 142 -15.63 -2.97 0.47
CA TRP A 142 -15.28 -2.33 -0.80
C TRP A 142 -14.18 -3.09 -1.56
N THR A 143 -14.32 -3.11 -2.89
CA THR A 143 -13.36 -3.62 -3.86
C THR A 143 -13.36 -2.70 -5.10
N PRO A 144 -12.25 -2.58 -5.85
CA PRO A 144 -12.22 -1.82 -7.10
C PRO A 144 -13.19 -2.39 -8.15
N GLU A 145 -13.79 -1.51 -8.97
CA GLU A 145 -14.82 -1.86 -9.98
C GLU A 145 -14.34 -2.95 -10.96
N ASP A 146 -13.06 -2.94 -11.33
CA ASP A 146 -12.49 -3.91 -12.28
C ASP A 146 -12.53 -5.36 -11.77
N LYS A 147 -12.64 -5.59 -10.45
CA LYS A 147 -12.78 -6.94 -9.86
C LYS A 147 -14.22 -7.43 -9.76
N GLU A 148 -15.22 -6.57 -9.77
CA GLU A 148 -16.64 -7.02 -9.76
C GLU A 148 -17.03 -7.69 -11.09
N SER A 149 -16.43 -7.25 -12.20
CA SER A 149 -16.74 -7.77 -13.54
C SER A 149 -16.30 -9.22 -13.81
N ASN A 150 -15.39 -9.76 -13.00
CA ASN A 150 -14.84 -11.12 -13.18
C ASN A 150 -15.47 -12.18 -12.27
N SER A 151 -16.37 -11.82 -11.34
CA SER A 151 -17.02 -12.81 -10.45
C SER A 151 -18.36 -13.36 -10.94
N GLU A 152 -18.91 -12.87 -12.07
CA GLU A 152 -20.20 -13.35 -12.61
C GLU A 152 -20.08 -14.37 -13.76
N ASN A 153 -18.87 -14.80 -14.15
CA ASN A 153 -18.68 -15.77 -15.25
C ASN A 153 -17.71 -16.92 -14.89
N SER A 154 -17.95 -17.65 -13.80
CA SER A 154 -17.35 -18.98 -13.58
C SER A 154 -18.33 -19.97 -12.96
#